data_AF-A0A8B6ECE4-F1
#
_entry.id   AF-A0A8B6ECE4-F1
#
_cell.length_a   1.000
_cell.length_b   1.000
_cell.length_c   1.000
_cell.angle_alpha   90.00
_cell.angle_beta   90.00
_cell.angle_gamma   90.00
#
_symmetry.space_group_name_H-M   'P 1'
#
loop_
_entity.id
_entity.type
_entity.pdbx_description
1 polymer ?
#
loop_
_entity_poly.entity_id
_entity_poly.type
_entity_poly.pdbx_seq_one_letter_code
_entity_poly.pdbx_strand_id
1 'polypeptide(L)'
;MDLKQAYLQLEVDEDCKDLLTINTHRGLYRYNRMAFGIALAPVIWQRTIKQILSGIPGTQCLLDDMIITGPTDEEHLNNLEYVLKRLN
;
A
#
# COMPACT_ATOMS: atom_id res chain seq x y z
N MET A 1 -7.50 -9.60 1.01
CA MET A 1 -6.11 -9.77 1.47
C MET A 1 -5.72 -8.49 2.19
N ASP A 2 -5.28 -8.61 3.43
CA ASP A 2 -4.80 -7.47 4.23
C ASP A 2 -3.27 -7.37 4.10
N LEU A 3 -2.77 -6.18 3.78
CA LEU A 3 -1.35 -5.92 3.70
C LEU A 3 -0.86 -5.40 5.06
N LYS A 4 -0.22 -6.28 5.82
CA LYS A 4 0.31 -5.94 7.14
C LYS A 4 1.19 -4.70 7.05
N GLN A 5 0.85 -3.71 7.85
CA GLN A 5 1.55 -2.42 7.91
C GLN A 5 1.66 -1.75 6.52
N ALA A 6 0.60 -1.81 5.71
CA ALA A 6 0.46 -1.24 4.38
C ALA A 6 1.31 0.03 4.13
N TYR A 7 1.05 1.12 4.87
CA TYR A 7 1.75 2.39 4.63
C TYR A 7 3.26 2.32 4.87
N LEU A 8 3.73 1.49 5.81
CA LEU A 8 5.17 1.33 6.05
C LEU A 8 5.89 0.62 4.90
N GLN A 9 5.18 0.08 3.91
CA GLN A 9 5.78 -0.47 2.71
C GLN A 9 6.19 0.61 1.70
N LEU A 10 5.64 1.83 1.79
CA LEU A 10 5.98 2.94 0.89
C LEU A 10 7.12 3.76 1.44
N GLU A 11 8.16 3.97 0.62
CA GLU A 11 9.21 4.95 0.88
C GLU A 11 8.65 6.37 0.73
N VAL A 12 9.18 7.29 1.53
CA VAL A 12 8.84 8.71 1.45
C VAL A 12 9.96 9.44 0.71
N ASP A 13 9.58 10.29 -0.24
CA ASP A 13 10.52 11.17 -0.95
C ASP A 13 11.36 11.99 0.03
N GLU A 14 12.65 12.16 -0.26
CA GLU A 14 13.59 12.86 0.63
C GLU A 14 13.10 14.24 1.07
N ASP A 15 12.56 15.02 0.13
CA ASP A 15 12.02 16.36 0.38
C ASP A 15 10.82 16.35 1.35
N CYS A 16 10.06 15.25 1.40
CA CYS A 16 8.92 15.10 2.28
C CYS A 16 9.31 14.61 3.68
N LYS A 17 10.50 14.02 3.87
CA LYS A 17 10.90 13.42 5.15
C LYS A 17 11.00 14.45 6.28
N ASP A 18 11.40 15.67 5.97
CA ASP A 18 11.50 16.75 6.95
C ASP A 18 10.12 17.14 7.50
N LEU A 19 9.07 17.09 6.67
CA LEU A 19 7.67 17.31 7.09
C LEU A 19 7.14 16.20 8.01
N LEU A 20 7.73 15.01 7.94
CA LEU A 20 7.40 13.87 8.78
C LEU A 20 8.28 13.76 10.02
N THR A 21 9.01 14.82 10.39
CA THR A 21 9.82 14.83 11.61
C THR A 21 8.92 14.83 12.85
N ILE A 22 9.13 13.85 13.74
CA ILE A 22 8.48 13.80 15.04
C ILE A 22 9.43 14.25 16.15
N ASN A 23 8.88 14.92 17.15
CA ASN A 23 9.60 15.30 18.36
C ASN A 23 9.37 14.26 19.46
N THR A 24 10.46 13.78 20.05
CA THR A 24 10.43 12.86 21.19
C THR A 24 11.26 13.44 22.33
N HIS A 25 11.04 12.95 23.54
CA HIS A 25 11.88 13.31 24.70
C HIS A 25 13.38 12.98 24.52
N ARG A 26 13.74 12.19 23.48
CA ARG A 26 15.12 11.80 23.14
C ARG A 26 15.68 12.54 21.93
N GLY A 27 14.92 13.45 21.33
CA GLY A 27 15.32 14.21 20.15
C GLY A 27 14.33 14.09 18.97
N LEU A 28 14.76 14.58 17.82
CA LEU A 28 13.98 14.61 16.58
C LEU A 28 14.26 13.34 15.76
N TYR A 29 13.20 12.70 15.27
CA TYR A 29 13.29 11.53 14.40
C TYR A 29 12.52 11.79 13.10
N ARG A 30 13.08 11.33 11.98
CA ARG A 30 12.46 11.41 10.65
C ARG A 30 12.02 10.04 10.16
N TYR A 31 10.82 9.97 9.62
CA TYR A 31 10.32 8.75 8.98
C TYR A 31 10.89 8.59 7.57
N ASN A 32 11.43 7.41 7.27
CA ASN A 32 11.84 7.01 5.91
C ASN A 32 10.74 6.28 5.13
N ARG A 33 9.64 5.95 5.81
CA ARG A 33 8.47 5.22 5.29
C ARG A 33 7.21 5.98 5.68
N MET A 34 6.15 5.80 4.92
CA MET A 34 4.91 6.54 5.17
C MET A 34 4.31 6.15 6.53
N ALA A 35 4.26 7.12 7.44
CA ALA A 35 3.74 6.92 8.79
C ALA A 35 2.21 6.88 8.81
N PHE A 36 1.65 6.12 9.76
CA PHE A 36 0.22 6.13 10.04
C PHE A 36 -0.21 7.50 10.60
N GLY A 37 -1.42 7.93 10.26
CA GLY A 37 -1.96 9.23 10.70
C GLY A 37 -1.70 10.40 9.73
N ILE A 38 -0.94 10.18 8.66
CA ILE A 38 -0.84 11.15 7.56
C ILE A 38 -2.15 11.14 6.77
N ALA A 39 -2.82 12.28 6.67
CA ALA A 39 -4.11 12.40 5.99
C ALA A 39 -4.07 11.96 4.51
N LEU A 40 -2.91 12.11 3.85
CA LEU A 40 -2.70 11.73 2.46
C LEU A 40 -2.32 10.25 2.28
N ALA A 41 -1.96 9.53 3.34
CA ALA A 41 -1.45 8.16 3.23
C ALA A 41 -2.44 7.21 2.54
N PRO A 42 -3.75 7.20 2.86
CA PRO A 42 -4.70 6.32 2.18
C PRO A 42 -4.81 6.58 0.68
N VAL A 43 -4.72 7.85 0.26
CA VAL A 43 -4.84 8.24 -1.15
C VAL A 43 -3.62 7.79 -1.95
N ILE A 44 -2.42 8.00 -1.41
CA ILE A 44 -1.16 7.57 -2.05
C ILE A 44 -1.09 6.05 -2.12
N TRP A 45 -1.46 5.38 -1.02
CA TRP A 45 -1.54 3.92 -0.96
C TRP A 45 -2.49 3.37 -2.02
N GLN A 46 -3.71 3.89 -2.09
CA GLN A 46 -4.70 3.42 -3.05
C GLN A 46 -4.25 3.62 -4.51
N ARG A 47 -3.56 4.74 -4.81
CA ARG A 47 -2.98 4.95 -6.16
C ARG A 47 -1.91 3.92 -6.47
N THR A 48 -1.02 3.66 -5.52
CA THR A 48 0.07 2.70 -5.69
C THR A 48 -0.44 1.28 -5.91
N ILE A 49 -1.37 0.82 -5.07
CA ILE A 49 -1.96 -0.53 -5.22
C ILE A 49 -2.79 -0.62 -6.51
N LYS A 50 -3.54 0.41 -6.90
CA LYS A 50 -4.25 0.42 -8.19
C LYS A 50 -3.30 0.26 -9.38
N GLN A 51 -2.11 0.87 -9.32
CA GLN A 51 -1.09 0.70 -10.35
C GLN A 51 -0.57 -0.75 -10.37
N ILE A 52 -0.30 -1.34 -9.21
CA ILE A 52 0.14 -2.74 -9.08
C ILE A 52 -0.95 -3.70 -9.61
N LEU A 53 -2.22 -3.42 -9.35
CA LEU A 53 -3.36 -4.23 -9.80
C LEU A 53 -3.76 -3.99 -11.26
N SER A 54 -3.19 -2.98 -11.91
CA SER A 54 -3.60 -2.54 -13.25
C SER A 54 -3.55 -3.67 -14.28
N GLY A 55 -4.66 -3.95 -14.96
CA GLY A 55 -4.73 -5.01 -15.97
C GLY A 55 -4.98 -6.41 -15.42
N ILE A 56 -5.24 -6.58 -14.12
CA ILE A 56 -5.74 -7.85 -13.55
C ILE A 56 -7.25 -7.71 -13.33
N PRO A 57 -8.10 -8.41 -14.09
CA PRO A 57 -9.56 -8.34 -13.91
C PRO A 57 -9.98 -8.84 -12.53
N GLY A 58 -11.13 -8.37 -12.03
CA GLY A 58 -11.64 -8.80 -10.73
C GLY A 58 -10.79 -8.37 -9.54
N THR A 59 -9.94 -7.36 -9.68
CA THR A 59 -9.15 -6.82 -8.57
C THR A 59 -9.54 -5.38 -8.24
N GLN A 60 -9.58 -5.06 -6.95
CA GLN A 60 -9.90 -3.73 -6.44
C GLN A 60 -9.16 -3.47 -5.13
N CYS A 61 -8.78 -2.22 -4.89
CA CYS A 61 -8.23 -1.79 -3.60
C CYS A 61 -9.23 -0.87 -2.88
N LEU A 62 -9.48 -1.17 -1.61
CA LEU A 62 -10.33 -0.42 -0.69
C LEU A 62 -9.52 -0.10 0.57
N LEU A 63 -9.02 1.14 0.66
CA LEU A 63 -8.11 1.55 1.74
C LEU A 63 -6.93 0.57 1.88
N ASP A 64 -6.85 -0.14 2.99
CA ASP A 64 -5.72 -1.04 3.29
C ASP A 64 -5.96 -2.48 2.78
N ASP A 65 -7.18 -2.77 2.34
CA ASP A 65 -7.58 -4.09 1.84
C ASP A 65 -7.50 -4.19 0.30
N MET A 66 -7.02 -5.34 -0.15
CA MET A 66 -7.10 -5.77 -1.55
C MET A 66 -8.19 -6.83 -1.71
N ILE A 67 -9.14 -6.54 -2.59
CA ILE A 67 -10.20 -7.44 -3.01
C ILE A 67 -9.78 -8.08 -4.34
N ILE A 68 -9.80 -9.40 -4.39
CA ILE A 68 -9.44 -10.20 -5.56
C ILE A 68 -10.59 -11.19 -5.76
N THR A 69 -11.15 -11.25 -6.97
CA THR A 69 -12.30 -12.08 -7.30
C THR A 69 -12.21 -12.60 -8.73
N GLY A 70 -13.02 -13.60 -9.05
CA GLY A 70 -13.19 -14.19 -10.36
C GLY A 70 -14.57 -14.86 -10.43
N PRO A 71 -15.15 -15.01 -11.64
CA PRO A 71 -16.43 -15.68 -11.82
C PRO A 71 -16.38 -17.20 -11.50
N THR A 72 -15.18 -17.79 -11.49
CA THR A 72 -14.93 -19.18 -11.07
C THR A 72 -13.80 -19.22 -10.05
N ASP A 73 -13.72 -20.30 -9.27
CA ASP A 73 -12.62 -20.53 -8.33
C ASP A 73 -11.27 -20.57 -9.04
N GLU A 74 -11.22 -21.15 -10.24
CA GLU A 74 -10.00 -21.20 -11.06
C GLU A 74 -9.55 -19.79 -11.48
N GLU A 75 -10.46 -18.96 -11.98
CA GLU A 75 -10.14 -17.56 -12.32
C GLU A 75 -9.75 -16.75 -11.08
N HIS A 76 -10.42 -16.96 -9.95
CA HIS A 76 -10.08 -16.30 -8.69
C HIS A 76 -8.66 -16.64 -8.23
N LEU A 77 -8.27 -17.93 -8.26
CA LEU A 77 -6.94 -18.39 -7.89
C LEU A 77 -5.87 -17.89 -8.86
N ASN A 78 -6.15 -17.88 -10.16
CA ASN A 78 -5.25 -17.32 -11.17
C ASN A 78 -5.02 -15.81 -10.93
N ASN A 79 -6.09 -15.05 -10.67
CA ASN A 79 -5.99 -13.62 -10.35
C ASN A 79 -5.18 -13.39 -9.07
N LEU A 80 -5.38 -14.22 -8.04
CA LEU A 80 -4.59 -14.17 -6.81
C LEU A 80 -3.10 -14.41 -7.09
N GLU A 81 -2.75 -15.41 -7.90
CA GLU A 81 -1.36 -15.70 -8.25
C GLU A 81 -0.71 -14.53 -9.02
N TYR A 82 -1.43 -13.92 -9.96
CA TYR A 82 -0.93 -12.73 -10.67
C TYR A 82 -0.67 -11.56 -9.73
N VAL A 83 -1.55 -11.32 -8.76
CA VAL A 83 -1.37 -10.26 -7.77
C VAL A 83 -0.16 -10.54 -6.90
N LEU A 84 -0.01 -11.76 -6.37
CA LEU A 84 1.13 -12.15 -5.53
C LEU A 84 2.47 -12.02 -6.28
N LYS A 85 2.50 -12.36 -7.57
CA LYS A 85 3.69 -12.19 -8.42
C LYS A 85 4.11 -10.74 -8.62
N ARG A 86 3.19 -9.77 -8.54
CA ARG A 86 3.51 -8.34 -8.67
C ARG A 86 3.90 -7.67 -7.35
N LEU A 87 3.60 -8.32 -6.23
CA LEU A 87 3.93 -7.83 -4.89
C LEU A 87 5.30 -8.32 -4.40
N ASN A 88 5.83 -9.39 -5.00
CA ASN A 88 7.20 -9.89 -4.79
C ASN A 88 8.20 -9.21 -5.73
#